data_AF-A0AAV9Q8H7-F1
#
_entry.id   AF-A0AAV9Q8H7-F1
#
_cell.length_a   1.000
_cell.length_b   1.000
_cell.length_c   1.000
_cell.angle_alpha   90.00
_cell.angle_beta   90.00
_cell.angle_gamma   90.00
#
_symmetry.space_group_name_H-M   'P 1'
#
loop_
_entity.id
_entity.type
_entity.pdbx_description
1 polymer ?
#
loop_
_entity_poly.entity_id
_entity_poly.type
_entity_poly.pdbx_seq_one_letter_code
_entity_poly.pdbx_strand_id
1 'polypeptide(L)'
;MLGVVIAQVMRLQHSLTPNPVLGYFVVSIPLSSVCHVAAIAVSAFGALRFFRYQREMARGYAVCGGWEIKAVGTLATLVILSIFCLALAITIEKG
;
A
#
# COMPACT_ATOMS: atom_id res chain seq x y z
N MET A 1 -3.82 -7.82 -4.09
CA MET A 1 -4.31 -7.45 -5.44
C MET A 1 -3.66 -6.18 -5.97
N LEU A 2 -3.77 -5.04 -5.27
CA LEU A 2 -3.24 -3.75 -5.73
C LEU A 2 -1.76 -3.80 -6.20
N GLY A 3 -0.84 -4.36 -5.39
CA GLY A 3 0.58 -4.44 -5.76
C GLY A 3 0.85 -5.23 -7.04
N VAL A 4 0.09 -6.30 -7.28
CA VAL A 4 0.19 -7.12 -8.50
C VAL A 4 -0.32 -6.34 -9.71
N VAL A 5 -1.47 -5.67 -9.58
CA VAL A 5 -2.05 -4.84 -10.65
C VAL A 5 -1.10 -3.70 -11.03
N ILE A 6 -0.48 -3.02 -10.04
CA ILE A 6 0.52 -1.98 -10.28
C ILE A 6 1.71 -2.55 -11.06
N ALA A 7 2.26 -3.69 -10.64
CA ALA A 7 3.37 -4.32 -11.34
C ALA A 7 3.03 -4.69 -12.78
N GLN A 8 1.81 -5.19 -13.02
CA GLN A 8 1.39 -5.63 -14.35
C GLN A 8 1.10 -4.44 -15.27
N VAL A 9 0.23 -3.51 -14.84
CA VAL A 9 -0.23 -2.39 -15.68
C VAL A 9 0.91 -1.40 -15.95
N MET A 10 1.69 -1.03 -14.93
CA MET A 10 2.75 -0.03 -15.09
C MET A 10 3.95 -0.57 -15.86
N ARG A 11 4.25 -1.89 -15.79
CA ARG A 11 5.27 -2.49 -16.66
C ARG A 11 4.83 -2.57 -18.11
N LEU A 12 3.53 -2.73 -18.37
CA LEU A 12 3.01 -2.76 -19.74
C LEU A 12 3.14 -1.39 -20.44
N GLN A 13 3.23 -0.30 -19.67
CA GLN A 13 3.41 1.07 -20.15
C GLN A 13 4.86 1.34 -20.61
N HIS A 14 5.34 0.61 -21.62
CA HIS A 14 6.65 0.83 -22.23
C HIS A 14 6.58 2.01 -23.22
N SER A 15 7.34 3.08 -22.95
CA SER A 15 7.46 4.25 -23.83
C SER A 15 8.42 3.95 -24.99
N LEU A 16 8.16 4.49 -26.18
CA LEU A 16 9.05 4.41 -27.35
C LEU A 16 10.43 5.06 -27.07
N THR A 17 10.46 6.06 -26.17
CA THR A 17 11.65 6.69 -25.61
C THR A 17 11.67 6.45 -24.10
N PRO A 18 12.35 5.39 -23.62
CA PRO A 18 12.39 5.08 -22.20
C PRO A 18 13.27 6.10 -21.46
N ASN A 19 12.67 6.88 -20.54
CA ASN A 19 13.45 7.60 -19.53
C ASN A 19 13.97 6.55 -18.52
N PRO A 20 15.31 6.39 -18.39
CA PRO A 20 15.89 5.35 -17.55
C PRO A 20 15.74 5.61 -16.05
N VAL A 21 15.37 6.83 -15.65
CA VAL A 21 15.31 7.25 -14.24
C VAL A 21 13.88 7.35 -13.73
N LEU A 22 12.98 8.01 -14.48
CA LEU A 22 11.63 8.32 -13.99
C LEU A 22 10.56 7.91 -15.01
N GLY A 23 10.17 6.63 -14.95
CA GLY A 23 9.16 6.05 -15.84
C GLY A 23 8.29 5.01 -15.15
N TYR A 24 7.06 4.83 -15.63
CA TYR A 24 6.11 3.85 -15.10
C TYR A 24 6.70 2.44 -15.03
N PHE A 25 7.53 2.06 -16.00
CA PHE A 25 8.22 0.77 -16.01
C PHE A 25 9.16 0.59 -14.81
N VAL A 26 10.03 1.56 -14.53
CA VAL A 26 11.04 1.50 -13.46
C VAL A 26 10.38 1.60 -12.08
N VAL A 27 9.43 2.52 -11.93
CA VAL A 27 8.74 2.80 -10.66
C VAL A 27 7.80 1.65 -10.24
N SER A 28 7.33 0.83 -11.19
CA SER A 28 6.41 -0.29 -10.92
C SER A 28 6.94 -1.30 -9.89
N ILE A 29 8.24 -1.58 -9.90
CA ILE A 29 8.88 -2.59 -9.05
C ILE A 29 8.91 -2.15 -7.58
N PRO A 30 9.54 -1.00 -7.22
CA PRO A 30 9.56 -0.55 -5.84
C PRO A 30 8.14 -0.28 -5.32
N LEU A 31 7.25 0.30 -6.14
CA LEU A 31 5.88 0.60 -5.73
C LEU A 31 5.07 -0.65 -5.43
N SER A 32 5.21 -1.70 -6.24
CA SER A 32 4.58 -3.00 -5.99
C SER A 32 5.11 -3.65 -4.70
N SER A 33 6.42 -3.57 -4.44
CA SER A 33 7.03 -4.08 -3.22
C SER A 33 6.47 -3.39 -1.98
N VAL A 34 6.38 -2.05 -1.99
CA VAL A 34 5.77 -1.27 -0.89
C VAL A 34 4.33 -1.72 -0.63
N CYS A 35 3.54 -1.97 -1.69
CA CYS A 35 2.16 -2.44 -1.54
C CYS A 35 2.08 -3.84 -0.89
N HIS A 36 3.01 -4.74 -1.17
CA HIS A 36 3.07 -6.06 -0.53
C HIS A 36 3.49 -5.96 0.95
N VAL A 37 4.48 -5.12 1.25
CA VAL A 37 4.90 -4.85 2.64
C VAL A 37 3.74 -4.23 3.45
N ALA A 38 3.03 -3.26 2.86
CA ALA A 38 1.85 -2.67 3.50
C ALA A 38 0.76 -3.71 3.76
N ALA A 39 0.52 -4.64 2.82
CA ALA A 39 -0.43 -5.73 3.01
C ALA A 39 -0.04 -6.63 4.19
N ILE A 40 1.23 -7.03 4.29
CA ILE A 40 1.75 -7.83 5.42
C ILE A 40 1.55 -7.08 6.74
N ALA A 41 1.87 -5.78 6.78
CA ALA A 41 1.70 -4.96 7.97
C ALA A 41 0.22 -4.87 8.41
N VAL A 42 -0.70 -4.64 7.47
CA VAL A 42 -2.15 -4.62 7.76
C VAL A 42 -2.63 -5.97 8.28
N SER A 43 -2.19 -7.09 7.67
CA SER A 43 -2.51 -8.43 8.16
C SER A 43 -2.00 -8.68 9.58
N ALA A 44 -0.77 -8.25 9.89
CA ALA A 44 -0.19 -8.37 11.22
C ALA A 44 -1.00 -7.55 12.26
N PHE A 45 -1.34 -6.29 11.96
CA PHE A 45 -2.19 -5.48 12.83
C PHE A 45 -3.58 -6.10 13.04
N GLY A 46 -4.16 -6.68 11.98
CA GLY A 46 -5.42 -7.42 12.05
C GLY A 46 -5.33 -8.63 12.99
N ALA A 47 -4.25 -9.41 12.90
CA ALA A 47 -4.01 -10.56 13.77
C ALA A 47 -3.85 -10.13 15.24
N LEU A 48 -3.04 -9.10 15.52
CA LEU A 48 -2.85 -8.55 16.87
C LEU A 48 -4.18 -8.08 17.47
N ARG A 49 -4.99 -7.35 16.68
CA ARG A 49 -6.31 -6.90 17.07
C ARG A 49 -7.24 -8.09 17.36
N PHE A 50 -7.22 -9.11 16.51
CA PHE A 50 -8.02 -10.32 16.69
C PHE A 50 -7.66 -11.02 18.01
N PHE A 51 -6.38 -11.23 18.29
CA PHE A 51 -5.96 -11.85 19.56
C PHE A 51 -6.38 -11.03 20.78
N ARG A 52 -6.24 -9.71 20.74
CA ARG A 52 -6.71 -8.84 21.83
C ARG A 52 -8.21 -8.98 22.05
N TYR A 53 -8.99 -8.99 20.97
CA TYR A 53 -10.44 -9.07 21.05
C TYR A 53 -10.90 -10.44 21.54
N GLN A 54 -10.31 -11.52 21.04
CA GLN A 54 -10.58 -12.88 21.51
C GLN A 54 -10.30 -13.03 23.02
N ARG A 55 -9.17 -12.47 23.49
CA ARG A 55 -8.80 -12.52 24.91
C ARG A 55 -9.84 -11.84 25.82
N GLU A 56 -10.35 -10.68 25.42
CA GLU A 56 -11.31 -9.94 26.24
C GLU A 56 -12.73 -10.51 26.12
N MET A 57 -13.12 -11.02 24.95
CA MET A 57 -14.38 -11.74 24.77
C MET A 57 -14.43 -13.02 25.61
N ALA A 58 -13.31 -13.75 25.73
CA ALA A 58 -13.21 -14.92 26.60
C ALA A 58 -13.43 -14.57 28.09
N ARG A 59 -13.24 -13.31 28.47
CA ARG A 59 -13.49 -12.78 29.83
C ARG A 59 -14.89 -12.16 29.97
N GLY A 60 -15.72 -12.21 28.92
CA GLY A 60 -17.07 -11.65 28.91
C GLY A 60 -17.14 -10.16 28.56
N TYR A 61 -16.03 -9.53 28.14
CA TYR A 61 -15.99 -8.11 27.77
C TYR A 61 -16.00 -7.91 26.26
N ALA A 62 -16.77 -6.93 25.81
CA ALA A 62 -16.73 -6.44 24.43
C ALA A 62 -15.83 -5.21 24.35
N VAL A 63 -14.69 -5.31 23.66
CA VAL A 63 -13.77 -4.18 23.45
C VAL A 63 -14.07 -3.52 22.10
N CYS A 64 -14.35 -2.22 22.13
CA CYS A 64 -14.47 -1.38 20.94
C CYS A 64 -13.29 -0.40 20.87
N GLY A 65 -12.89 -0.04 19.65
CA GLY A 65 -11.78 0.89 19.40
C GLY A 65 -10.42 0.22 19.28
N GLY A 66 -9.36 1.05 19.33
CA GLY A 66 -7.99 0.60 19.15
C GLY A 66 -7.21 1.47 18.17
N TRP A 67 -5.95 1.72 18.51
CA TRP A 67 -5.05 2.51 17.68
C TRP A 67 -4.70 1.79 16.36
N GLU A 68 -4.92 0.47 16.27
CA GLU A 68 -4.61 -0.34 15.09
C GLU A 68 -5.40 0.14 13.86
N ILE A 69 -6.67 0.54 14.05
CA ILE A 69 -7.51 1.07 12.96
C ILE A 69 -6.94 2.39 12.43
N LYS A 70 -6.48 3.28 13.32
CA LYS A 70 -5.84 4.54 12.92
C LYS A 70 -4.54 4.28 12.18
N ALA A 71 -3.71 3.34 12.67
CA ALA A 71 -2.44 2.99 12.02
C ALA A 71 -2.65 2.42 10.61
N VAL A 72 -3.62 1.51 10.44
CA VAL A 72 -3.99 0.97 9.11
C VAL A 72 -4.51 2.07 8.20
N GLY A 73 -5.38 2.96 8.71
CA GLY A 73 -5.88 4.11 7.95
C GLY A 73 -4.76 5.04 7.47
N THR A 74 -3.88 5.46 8.38
CA THR A 74 -2.72 6.30 8.04
C THR A 74 -1.81 5.63 7.02
N LEU A 75 -1.48 4.34 7.20
CA LEU A 75 -0.66 3.59 6.25
C LEU A 75 -1.30 3.54 4.86
N ALA A 76 -2.60 3.28 4.78
CA ALA A 76 -3.33 3.26 3.51
C ALA A 76 -3.30 4.64 2.83
N THR A 77 -3.52 5.73 3.57
CA THR A 77 -3.43 7.10 3.05
C THR A 77 -2.03 7.40 2.50
N LEU A 78 -0.97 7.00 3.21
CA LEU A 78 0.41 7.21 2.76
C LEU A 78 0.71 6.44 1.46
N VAL A 79 0.26 5.20 1.34
CA VAL A 79 0.43 4.42 0.11
C VAL A 79 -0.29 5.09 -1.07
N ILE A 80 -1.54 5.50 -0.89
CA ILE A 80 -2.31 6.17 -1.95
C ILE A 80 -1.64 7.50 -2.35
N LEU A 81 -1.20 8.29 -1.38
CA LEU A 81 -0.51 9.56 -1.63
C LEU A 81 0.80 9.35 -2.38
N SER A 82 1.57 8.31 -2.04
CA SER A 82 2.80 7.97 -2.76
C SER A 82 2.54 7.61 -4.24
N ILE A 83 1.50 6.82 -4.51
CA ILE A 83 1.08 6.47 -5.88
C ILE A 83 0.70 7.73 -6.65
N PHE A 84 -0.09 8.62 -6.03
CA PHE A 84 -0.54 9.86 -6.64
C PHE A 84 0.63 10.81 -6.96
N CYS A 85 1.54 11.03 -6.01
CA CYS A 85 2.72 11.88 -6.22
C CYS A 85 3.62 11.34 -7.34
N LEU A 86 3.85 10.02 -7.39
CA LEU A 86 4.63 9.39 -8.46
C LEU A 86 3.95 9.51 -9.82
N ALA A 87 2.63 9.35 -9.88
CA ALA A 87 1.87 9.55 -11.10
C ALA A 87 1.99 11.01 -11.59
N LEU A 88 1.85 11.98 -10.69
CA LEU A 88 2.02 13.41 -11.01
C LEU A 88 3.43 13.73 -11.52
N ALA A 89 4.46 13.25 -10.83
CA ALA A 89 5.85 13.48 -11.24
C ALA A 89 6.11 12.95 -12.67
N ILE A 90 5.62 11.75 -12.98
CA ILE A 90 5.77 11.16 -14.32
C ILE A 90 4.98 11.94 -15.37
N THR A 91 3.80 12.47 -15.04
CA THR A 91 3.02 13.30 -15.98
C THR A 91 3.69 14.64 -16.26
N ILE A 92 4.29 15.27 -15.26
CA ILE A 92 4.99 16.56 -15.42
C ILE A 92 6.25 16.37 -16.27
N GLU A 93 7.01 15.30 -16.07
CA GLU A 93 8.24 15.06 -16.84
C GLU A 93 7.99 14.65 -18.30
N LYS A 94 6.77 14.21 -18.63
CA LYS A 94 6.37 13.85 -19.99
C LYS A 94 5.68 14.99 -20.77
N GLY A 95 5.15 16.01 -20.07
CA GLY A 95 4.46 17.16 -20.66
C GLY A 95 5.43 18.28 -21.01
#